data_AF-A0A2N9F643-F1
#
_entry.id   AF-A0A2N9F643-F1
#
_cell.length_a   1.000
_cell.length_b   1.000
_cell.length_c   1.000
_cell.angle_alpha   90.00
_cell.angle_beta   90.00
_cell.angle_gamma   90.00
#
_symmetry.space_group_name_H-M   'P 1'
#
loop_
_entity.id
_entity.type
_entity.pdbx_description
1 polymer ?
#
loop_
_entity_poly.entity_id
_entity_poly.type
_entity_poly.pdbx_seq_one_letter_code
_entity_poly.pdbx_strand_id
1 'polypeptide(L)'
;MIRKFWWGHGPDKNKICWIKWSSLCCQKDSGGMGFRELRKFNDALLGKQVWRLLTDTNSLLHRVFKAKIFPHCSILEADTKTKCSYAWQSILKARDVIKNGIVWRVGNGKNIKIWKQRWLLEDNHHKVITPIPSILADSIVSELISPQTKQWDASLIDSIFFPYDATAIKSIPLSEGSPEDKPFWLGTSTGQYTVRSGYKFLQVEELKSQPSCSNLKPMERIWKDVWSLQVPKKIQVFMWCTLKDSLPSKLNLKKRHVVADPGCEMCAAPTEDILHALWDCPQAQAAWRGDTRLGEVRRSKFLNFTELWCHVRELEPPFDMEMFSTICWAIWHRRNKVRLKQPVDKADHIPVFAWEYIQEFQSSQEAPLPNPSSRPQAQWRKPTACGFKVNYDGAVFVQTTEAGIGIVVRNASGNPVATLSQKIKFPLSVEATEAMAARRAVRFALELGLIEVEFEGDSCIITEALNGEKYSRAVFGVIIEDAKALAQRLHTYSFHHVKRLGNSVAHALARRAQFCNVPNDRMESVPPNIQHLLFLDAS
;
A
#
# COMPACT_ATOMS: atom_id res chain seq x y z
N MET A 1 -27.37 6.62 9.48
CA MET A 1 -28.04 5.89 8.39
C MET A 1 -27.46 4.48 8.21
N ILE A 2 -26.22 4.30 7.75
CA ILE A 2 -25.62 2.96 7.51
C ILE A 2 -25.63 2.07 8.76
N ARG A 3 -25.25 2.60 9.93
CA ARG A 3 -25.36 1.88 11.21
C ARG A 3 -26.78 1.37 11.51
N LYS A 4 -27.79 2.19 11.21
CA LYS A 4 -29.21 1.85 11.41
C LYS A 4 -29.69 0.85 10.36
N PHE A 5 -29.20 0.91 9.12
CA PHE A 5 -29.49 -0.10 8.12
C PHE A 5 -28.88 -1.46 8.49
N TRP A 6 -27.62 -1.47 8.95
CA TRP A 6 -26.90 -2.69 9.29
C TRP A 6 -27.45 -3.39 10.53
N TRP A 7 -27.76 -2.64 11.60
CA TRP A 7 -28.28 -3.22 12.84
C TRP A 7 -29.80 -3.13 12.98
N GLY A 8 -30.48 -2.24 12.27
CA GLY A 8 -31.93 -2.03 12.44
C GLY A 8 -32.79 -3.02 11.67
N HIS A 9 -34.08 -3.01 11.96
CA HIS A 9 -35.08 -3.76 11.19
C HIS A 9 -36.42 -3.02 11.23
N GLY A 10 -36.73 -2.27 10.17
CA GLY A 10 -37.89 -1.38 10.13
C GLY A 10 -37.71 -0.09 10.95
N PRO A 11 -38.66 0.86 10.84
CA PRO A 11 -38.55 2.20 11.42
C PRO A 11 -38.48 2.24 12.97
N ASP A 12 -39.07 1.26 13.67
CA ASP A 12 -39.30 1.35 15.12
C ASP A 12 -38.64 0.26 15.99
N LYS A 13 -37.74 -0.58 15.43
CA LYS A 13 -37.05 -1.63 16.20
C LYS A 13 -35.53 -1.41 16.21
N ASN A 14 -35.03 -0.86 17.32
CA ASN A 14 -33.61 -0.79 17.62
C ASN A 14 -33.11 -2.19 18.04
N LYS A 15 -32.29 -2.86 17.21
CA LYS A 15 -31.58 -4.08 17.66
C LYS A 15 -30.28 -3.72 18.38
N ILE A 16 -29.77 -4.71 19.10
CA ILE A 16 -28.49 -4.65 19.80
C ILE A 16 -27.36 -4.45 18.79
N CYS A 17 -26.60 -3.38 18.96
CA CYS A 17 -25.34 -3.18 18.24
C CYS A 17 -24.25 -4.05 18.91
N TRP A 18 -23.93 -5.19 18.28
CA TRP A 18 -22.94 -6.12 18.82
C TRP A 18 -21.51 -5.59 18.74
N ILE A 19 -21.18 -4.86 17.67
CA ILE A 19 -19.85 -4.30 17.43
C ILE A 19 -19.91 -2.78 17.33
N LYS A 20 -18.91 -2.10 17.90
CA LYS A 20 -18.77 -0.63 17.84
C LYS A 20 -18.67 -0.16 16.39
N TRP A 21 -19.29 0.98 16.08
CA TRP A 21 -19.32 1.51 14.70
C TRP A 21 -17.92 1.78 14.13
N SER A 22 -16.99 2.32 14.93
CA SER A 22 -15.60 2.53 14.53
C SER A 22 -14.93 1.22 14.07
N SER A 23 -15.17 0.11 14.78
CA SER A 23 -14.65 -1.20 14.40
C SER A 23 -15.26 -1.73 13.10
N LEU A 24 -16.52 -1.42 12.78
CA LEU A 24 -17.12 -1.76 11.49
C LEU A 24 -16.51 -0.96 10.33
N CYS A 25 -16.04 0.25 10.62
CA CYS A 25 -15.42 1.13 9.64
C CYS A 25 -13.96 0.79 9.32
N CYS A 26 -13.32 -0.06 10.12
CA CYS A 26 -12.01 -0.62 9.82
C CYS A 26 -12.04 -1.46 8.54
N GLN A 27 -10.88 -1.63 7.90
CA GLN A 27 -10.73 -2.50 6.73
C GLN A 27 -11.02 -3.97 7.09
N LYS A 28 -11.44 -4.75 6.10
CA LYS A 28 -11.72 -6.18 6.26
C LYS A 28 -10.52 -6.96 6.78
N ASP A 29 -9.33 -6.65 6.26
CA ASP A 29 -8.06 -7.27 6.67
C ASP A 29 -7.66 -6.93 8.12
N SER A 30 -8.21 -5.85 8.68
CA SER A 30 -8.05 -5.46 10.10
C SER A 30 -9.26 -5.86 10.96
N GLY A 31 -10.15 -6.70 10.42
CA GLY A 31 -11.32 -7.24 11.13
C GLY A 31 -12.53 -6.32 11.18
N GLY A 32 -12.59 -5.27 10.36
CA GLY A 32 -13.81 -4.49 10.17
C GLY A 32 -14.65 -4.98 8.99
N MET A 33 -15.68 -4.20 8.62
CA MET A 33 -16.54 -4.48 7.46
C MET A 33 -16.23 -3.58 6.26
N GLY A 34 -15.28 -2.64 6.40
CA GLY A 34 -14.93 -1.68 5.36
C GLY A 34 -15.97 -0.57 5.17
N PHE A 35 -16.87 -0.36 6.13
CA PHE A 35 -17.83 0.74 6.03
C PHE A 35 -17.13 2.09 6.09
N ARG A 36 -17.61 3.04 5.29
CA ARG A 36 -17.05 4.39 5.33
C ARG A 36 -17.61 5.16 6.51
N GLU A 37 -16.71 5.65 7.34
CA GLU A 37 -17.05 6.65 8.32
C GLU A 37 -17.25 7.99 7.60
N LEU A 38 -18.51 8.44 7.53
CA LEU A 38 -18.90 9.57 6.69
C LEU A 38 -18.19 10.88 7.07
N ARG A 39 -17.86 11.09 8.35
CA ARG A 39 -17.12 12.29 8.81
C ARG A 39 -15.71 12.32 8.21
N LYS A 40 -14.91 11.29 8.45
CA LYS A 40 -13.56 11.16 7.85
C LYS A 40 -13.60 11.15 6.34
N PHE A 41 -14.62 10.54 5.73
CA PHE A 41 -14.78 10.55 4.28
C PHE A 41 -15.04 11.96 3.75
N ASN A 42 -15.87 12.75 4.44
CA ASN A 42 -16.10 14.15 4.12
C ASN A 42 -14.84 15.00 4.32
N ASP A 43 -14.10 14.80 5.41
CA ASP A 43 -12.83 15.50 5.64
C ASP A 43 -11.81 15.15 4.54
N ALA A 44 -11.79 13.90 4.09
CA ALA A 44 -10.95 13.48 2.98
C ALA A 44 -11.37 14.10 1.63
N LEU A 45 -12.67 14.31 1.39
CA LEU A 45 -13.20 15.02 0.23
C LEU A 45 -12.81 16.50 0.26
N LEU A 46 -12.97 17.16 1.40
CA LEU A 46 -12.58 18.55 1.60
C LEU A 46 -11.07 18.73 1.49
N GLY A 47 -10.29 17.78 2.01
CA GLY A 47 -8.84 17.72 1.85
C GLY A 47 -8.41 17.71 0.38
N LYS A 48 -9.19 17.08 -0.52
CA LYS A 48 -8.92 17.15 -1.97
C LYS A 48 -9.02 18.58 -2.50
N GLN A 49 -9.92 19.41 -1.97
CA GLN A 49 -10.02 20.82 -2.36
C GLN A 49 -8.86 21.64 -1.81
N VAL A 50 -8.42 21.38 -0.57
CA VAL A 50 -7.20 21.98 -0.01
C VAL A 50 -5.99 21.63 -0.88
N TRP A 51 -5.84 20.36 -1.27
CA TRP A 51 -4.78 19.92 -2.16
C TRP A 51 -4.80 20.65 -3.50
N ARG A 52 -5.98 20.78 -4.13
CA ARG A 52 -6.13 21.54 -5.38
C ARG A 52 -5.74 23.01 -5.22
N LEU A 53 -6.21 23.67 -4.16
CA LEU A 53 -5.83 25.04 -3.85
C LEU A 53 -4.32 25.20 -3.61
N LEU A 54 -3.64 24.15 -3.17
CA LEU A 54 -2.19 24.15 -2.97
C LEU A 54 -1.41 23.89 -4.26
N THR A 55 -1.87 22.96 -5.10
CA THR A 55 -1.05 22.42 -6.21
C THR A 55 -1.44 22.88 -7.60
N ASP A 56 -2.66 23.40 -7.78
CA ASP A 56 -3.22 23.79 -9.08
C ASP A 56 -3.51 25.30 -9.07
N THR A 57 -2.43 26.07 -9.21
CA THR A 57 -2.43 27.54 -9.13
C THR A 57 -3.11 28.21 -10.33
N ASN A 58 -3.21 27.49 -11.46
CA ASN A 58 -3.84 27.97 -12.68
C ASN A 58 -5.37 27.86 -12.65
N SER A 59 -5.92 27.03 -11.76
CA SER A 59 -7.37 26.88 -11.62
C SER A 59 -8.06 28.18 -11.22
N LEU A 60 -9.28 28.40 -11.74
CA LEU A 60 -10.13 29.51 -11.33
C LEU A 60 -10.37 29.51 -9.81
N LEU A 61 -10.54 28.31 -9.23
CA LEU A 61 -10.71 28.13 -7.80
C LEU A 61 -9.52 28.71 -7.02
N HIS A 62 -8.29 28.38 -7.40
CA HIS A 62 -7.10 28.96 -6.77
C HIS A 62 -7.06 30.47 -6.96
N ARG A 63 -7.17 30.97 -8.19
CA ARG A 63 -7.02 32.41 -8.50
C ARG A 63 -8.00 33.28 -7.71
N VAL A 64 -9.27 32.87 -7.62
CA VAL A 64 -10.30 33.61 -6.87
C VAL A 64 -10.04 33.56 -5.36
N PHE A 65 -9.77 32.38 -4.80
CA PHE A 65 -9.56 32.22 -3.36
C PHE A 65 -8.24 32.83 -2.89
N LYS A 66 -7.19 32.72 -3.70
CA LYS A 66 -5.89 33.35 -3.46
C LYS A 66 -6.07 34.86 -3.35
N ALA A 67 -6.68 35.51 -4.34
CA ALA A 67 -6.87 36.96 -4.33
C ALA A 67 -7.76 37.45 -3.17
N LYS A 68 -8.84 36.72 -2.85
CA LYS A 68 -9.84 37.18 -1.88
C LYS A 68 -9.54 36.78 -0.43
N ILE A 69 -8.92 35.63 -0.19
CA ILE A 69 -8.90 35.01 1.15
C ILE A 69 -7.49 34.81 1.70
N PHE A 70 -6.52 34.45 0.87
CA PHE A 70 -5.12 34.25 1.30
C PHE A 70 -4.11 34.93 0.34
N PRO A 71 -4.22 36.25 0.10
CA PRO A 71 -3.45 36.94 -0.93
C PRO A 71 -1.94 36.84 -0.74
N HIS A 72 -1.47 36.90 0.51
CA HIS A 72 -0.04 36.99 0.84
C HIS A 72 0.56 35.69 1.40
N CYS A 73 -0.21 34.60 1.48
CA CYS A 73 0.26 33.34 2.05
C CYS A 73 -0.29 32.11 1.31
N SER A 74 0.09 30.90 1.71
CA SER A 74 -0.49 29.67 1.17
C SER A 74 -1.81 29.30 1.86
N ILE A 75 -2.60 28.39 1.26
CA ILE A 75 -3.78 27.79 1.93
C ILE A 75 -3.42 27.15 3.29
N LEU A 76 -2.17 26.70 3.46
CA LEU A 76 -1.70 26.06 4.70
C LEU A 76 -1.50 27.07 5.84
N GLU A 77 -1.36 28.36 5.52
CA GLU A 77 -1.08 29.47 6.42
C GLU A 77 -2.26 30.46 6.52
N ALA A 78 -3.31 30.26 5.74
CA ALA A 78 -4.47 31.14 5.72
C ALA A 78 -5.07 31.34 7.13
N ASP A 79 -5.42 32.59 7.48
CA ASP A 79 -5.98 32.92 8.79
C ASP A 79 -7.37 32.29 8.96
N THR A 80 -7.58 31.71 10.14
CA THR A 80 -8.86 31.15 10.58
C THR A 80 -9.90 32.22 10.93
N LYS A 81 -9.47 33.47 11.19
CA LYS A 81 -10.34 34.57 11.63
C LYS A 81 -11.04 35.29 10.47
N THR A 82 -10.60 35.08 9.22
CA THR A 82 -11.23 35.70 8.05
C THR A 82 -12.69 35.25 7.95
N LYS A 83 -13.63 36.16 8.24
CA LYS A 83 -15.07 35.91 8.06
C LYS A 83 -15.34 35.65 6.57
N CYS A 84 -15.63 34.40 6.26
CA CYS A 84 -15.82 33.90 4.91
C CYS A 84 -16.98 32.90 4.91
N SER A 85 -17.36 32.42 3.72
CA SER A 85 -18.50 31.49 3.56
C SER A 85 -18.34 30.19 4.38
N TYR A 86 -19.46 29.55 4.70
CA TYR A 86 -19.47 28.23 5.35
C TYR A 86 -18.68 27.17 4.57
N ALA A 87 -18.69 27.25 3.24
CA ALA A 87 -17.89 26.38 2.38
C ALA A 87 -16.38 26.56 2.65
N TRP A 88 -15.90 27.80 2.77
CA TRP A 88 -14.51 28.08 3.08
C TRP A 88 -14.12 27.59 4.48
N GLN A 89 -14.96 27.84 5.48
CA GLN A 89 -14.73 27.35 6.84
C GLN A 89 -14.63 25.82 6.88
N SER A 90 -15.38 25.12 6.03
CA SER A 90 -15.30 23.66 5.90
C SER A 90 -13.99 23.21 5.24
N ILE A 91 -13.54 23.90 4.18
CA ILE A 91 -12.24 23.65 3.53
C ILE A 91 -11.09 23.89 4.52
N LEU A 92 -11.14 24.99 5.28
CA LEU A 92 -10.13 25.30 6.30
C LEU A 92 -10.06 24.24 7.40
N LYS A 93 -11.19 23.68 7.86
CA LYS A 93 -11.20 22.57 8.82
C LYS A 93 -10.47 21.34 8.30
N ALA A 94 -10.56 21.06 7.00
CA ALA A 94 -9.86 19.94 6.37
C ALA A 94 -8.39 20.23 6.01
N ARG A 95 -7.91 21.46 6.24
CA ARG A 95 -6.52 21.86 5.99
C ARG A 95 -5.53 20.99 6.74
N ASP A 96 -5.85 20.66 7.99
CA ASP A 96 -4.94 19.92 8.87
C ASP A 96 -4.73 18.48 8.38
N VAL A 97 -5.70 17.91 7.65
CA VAL A 97 -5.53 16.62 6.96
C VAL A 97 -4.37 16.69 5.96
N ILE A 98 -4.33 17.75 5.15
CA ILE A 98 -3.23 17.95 4.20
C ILE A 98 -1.95 18.32 4.92
N LYS A 99 -1.99 19.28 5.85
CA LYS A 99 -0.82 19.75 6.60
C LYS A 99 -0.10 18.62 7.36
N ASN A 100 -0.84 17.65 7.87
CA ASN A 100 -0.29 16.51 8.61
C ASN A 100 0.16 15.34 7.73
N GLY A 101 -0.25 15.27 6.46
CA GLY A 101 0.15 14.17 5.55
C GLY A 101 1.07 14.60 4.39
N ILE A 102 1.25 15.89 4.19
CA ILE A 102 2.10 16.45 3.13
C ILE A 102 3.57 16.39 3.49
N VAL A 103 4.40 16.13 2.48
CA VAL A 103 5.85 16.24 2.54
C VAL A 103 6.31 17.09 1.36
N TRP A 104 7.37 17.85 1.53
CA TRP A 104 7.96 18.68 0.50
C TRP A 104 9.14 17.97 -0.14
N ARG A 105 9.09 17.84 -1.46
CA ARG A 105 10.23 17.37 -2.26
C ARG A 105 11.12 18.55 -2.55
N VAL A 106 12.38 18.45 -2.15
CA VAL A 106 13.41 19.47 -2.39
C VAL A 106 13.67 19.58 -3.90
N GLY A 107 13.55 20.80 -4.42
CA GLY A 107 14.04 21.22 -5.73
C GLY A 107 15.18 22.21 -5.53
N ASN A 108 14.83 23.51 -5.41
CA ASN A 108 15.79 24.59 -5.14
C ASN A 108 15.89 24.94 -3.65
N GLY A 109 15.00 24.40 -2.80
CA GLY A 109 15.01 24.55 -1.35
C GLY A 109 14.52 25.91 -0.82
N LYS A 110 14.07 26.82 -1.69
CA LYS A 110 13.73 28.20 -1.30
C LYS A 110 12.40 28.31 -0.55
N ASN A 111 11.48 27.37 -0.78
CA ASN A 111 10.14 27.37 -0.21
C ASN A 111 9.99 26.42 0.98
N ILE A 112 11.07 25.78 1.42
CA ILE A 112 11.05 24.78 2.48
C ILE A 112 11.75 25.32 3.73
N LYS A 113 10.99 25.49 4.82
CA LYS A 113 11.51 25.79 6.16
C LYS A 113 12.04 24.52 6.79
N ILE A 114 13.35 24.49 7.09
CA ILE A 114 14.07 23.30 7.59
C ILE A 114 13.35 22.64 8.77
N TRP A 115 13.00 23.45 9.78
CA TRP A 115 12.51 22.97 11.07
C TRP A 115 10.99 22.88 11.19
N LYS A 116 10.25 23.60 10.34
CA LYS A 116 8.79 23.75 10.44
C LYS A 116 8.02 22.78 9.55
N GLN A 117 8.66 22.28 8.48
CA GLN A 117 8.02 21.47 7.46
C GLN A 117 8.57 20.05 7.40
N ARG A 118 7.81 19.16 6.75
CA ARG A 118 8.21 17.78 6.48
C ARG A 118 8.86 17.73 5.12
N TRP A 119 10.11 17.29 5.02
CA TRP A 119 10.86 17.24 3.75
C TRP A 119 11.92 16.13 3.68
N LEU A 120 12.16 15.41 4.78
CA LEU A 120 12.97 14.19 4.75
C LEU A 120 12.14 13.02 4.20
N LEU A 121 12.82 12.06 3.59
CA LEU A 121 12.23 10.94 2.86
C LEU A 121 12.19 9.62 3.65
N GLU A 122 12.75 9.58 4.86
CA GLU A 122 12.79 8.36 5.67
C GLU A 122 11.43 8.06 6.33
N ASP A 123 11.01 6.79 6.27
CA ASP A 123 9.67 6.33 6.70
C ASP A 123 9.34 6.64 8.17
N ASN A 124 10.36 6.69 9.03
CA ASN A 124 10.18 6.85 10.48
C ASN A 124 10.21 8.30 10.96
N HIS A 125 10.74 9.23 10.15
CA HIS A 125 10.78 10.65 10.49
C HIS A 125 10.91 11.54 9.26
N HIS A 126 9.83 12.27 8.95
CA HIS A 126 9.77 13.17 7.79
C HIS A 126 10.15 14.62 8.14
N LYS A 127 10.39 14.91 9.42
CA LYS A 127 10.86 16.22 9.91
C LYS A 127 12.32 16.10 10.32
N VAL A 128 12.93 17.17 10.81
CA VAL A 128 14.22 17.11 11.50
C VAL A 128 13.96 16.86 12.99
N ILE A 129 14.66 15.91 13.64
CA ILE A 129 14.53 15.65 15.09
C ILE A 129 15.56 16.43 15.90
N THR A 130 16.67 16.81 15.26
CA THR A 130 17.69 17.66 15.87
C THR A 130 17.03 18.86 16.56
N PRO A 131 17.39 19.18 17.81
CA PRO A 131 16.84 20.34 18.52
C PRO A 131 17.05 21.63 17.74
N ILE A 132 15.99 22.42 17.60
CA ILE A 132 16.01 23.64 16.80
C ILE A 132 16.84 24.71 17.51
N PRO A 133 17.94 25.20 16.91
CA PRO A 133 18.64 26.37 17.44
C PRO A 133 17.79 27.63 17.20
N SER A 134 17.58 28.46 18.22
CA SER A 134 16.69 29.63 18.12
C SER A 134 17.02 30.57 16.97
N ILE A 135 18.31 30.73 16.65
CA ILE A 135 18.79 31.57 15.55
C ILE A 135 18.46 31.01 14.16
N LEU A 136 18.28 29.69 14.04
CA LEU A 136 18.03 29.00 12.77
C LEU A 136 16.56 28.64 12.55
N ALA A 137 15.66 29.06 13.44
CA ALA A 137 14.26 28.62 13.45
C ALA A 137 13.50 28.89 12.13
N ASP A 138 13.93 29.90 11.37
CA ASP A 138 13.35 30.32 10.10
C ASP A 138 14.23 30.03 8.88
N SER A 139 15.35 29.32 9.04
CA SER A 139 16.23 28.91 7.95
C SER A 139 15.53 28.05 6.91
N ILE A 140 15.95 28.21 5.66
CA ILE A 140 15.40 27.51 4.48
C ILE A 140 16.37 26.47 3.95
N VAL A 141 15.86 25.42 3.31
CA VAL A 141 16.68 24.31 2.80
C VAL A 141 17.73 24.76 1.79
N SER A 142 17.46 25.82 1.01
CA SER A 142 18.44 26.35 0.07
C SER A 142 19.72 26.87 0.72
N GLU A 143 19.70 27.22 2.02
CA GLU A 143 20.90 27.63 2.77
C GLU A 143 21.86 26.45 3.04
N LEU A 144 21.38 25.20 2.92
CA LEU A 144 22.20 23.99 3.04
C LEU A 144 22.81 23.54 1.70
N ILE A 145 22.47 24.22 0.60
CA ILE A 145 22.91 23.87 -0.76
C ILE A 145 23.97 24.88 -1.18
N SER A 146 25.16 24.39 -1.56
CA SER A 146 26.23 25.24 -2.07
C SER A 146 25.82 25.86 -3.42
N PRO A 147 25.82 27.20 -3.55
CA PRO A 147 25.47 27.86 -4.81
C PRO A 147 26.40 27.52 -5.97
N GLN A 148 27.68 27.22 -5.68
CA GLN A 148 28.71 26.97 -6.68
C GLN A 148 28.63 25.54 -7.23
N THR A 149 28.47 24.56 -6.35
CA THR A 149 28.49 23.14 -6.74
C THR A 149 27.09 22.58 -7.02
N LYS A 150 26.04 23.27 -6.58
CA LYS A 150 24.65 22.77 -6.53
C LYS A 150 24.51 21.44 -5.78
N GLN A 151 25.43 21.19 -4.83
CA GLN A 151 25.43 20.01 -3.96
C GLN A 151 25.16 20.44 -2.52
N TRP A 152 24.80 19.47 -1.69
CA TRP A 152 24.70 19.66 -0.24
C TRP A 152 26.05 20.11 0.34
N ASP A 153 26.03 21.15 1.17
CA ASP A 153 27.19 21.53 1.97
C ASP A 153 27.33 20.54 3.14
N ALA A 154 28.08 19.46 2.89
CA ALA A 154 28.24 18.38 3.85
C ALA A 154 28.84 18.86 5.18
N SER A 155 29.81 19.75 5.13
CA SER A 155 30.48 20.30 6.32
C SER A 155 29.51 21.10 7.17
N LEU A 156 28.70 21.96 6.55
CA LEU A 156 27.68 22.73 7.25
C LEU A 156 26.61 21.81 7.87
N ILE A 157 26.11 20.84 7.10
CA ILE A 157 25.09 19.89 7.55
C ILE A 157 25.59 19.09 8.76
N ASP A 158 26.80 18.54 8.68
CA ASP A 158 27.38 17.73 9.77
C ASP A 158 27.67 18.54 11.04
N SER A 159 27.80 19.87 10.91
CA SER A 159 27.98 20.77 12.07
C SER A 159 26.68 21.13 12.80
N ILE A 160 25.53 21.09 12.10
CA ILE A 160 24.24 21.55 12.63
C ILE A 160 23.36 20.38 13.08
N PHE A 161 23.34 19.29 12.32
CA PHE A 161 22.37 18.21 12.49
C PHE A 161 22.99 17.01 13.21
N PHE A 162 22.16 16.26 13.95
CA PHE A 162 22.56 14.95 14.43
C PHE A 162 22.94 14.03 13.26
N PRO A 163 23.89 13.08 13.44
CA PRO A 163 24.36 12.22 12.35
C PRO A 163 23.24 11.51 11.59
N TYR A 164 22.15 11.17 12.30
CA TYR A 164 20.95 10.57 11.71
C TYR A 164 20.26 11.52 10.71
N ASP A 165 19.89 12.74 11.13
CA ASP A 165 19.27 13.75 10.25
C ASP A 165 20.23 14.19 9.14
N ALA A 166 21.52 14.38 9.44
CA ALA A 166 22.54 14.75 8.47
C ALA A 166 22.66 13.73 7.34
N THR A 167 22.63 12.43 7.68
CA THR A 167 22.65 11.34 6.69
C THR A 167 21.39 11.36 5.83
N ALA A 168 20.22 11.53 6.44
CA ALA A 168 18.95 11.62 5.73
C ALA A 168 18.94 12.81 4.75
N ILE A 169 19.38 14.00 5.17
CA ILE A 169 19.47 15.20 4.32
C ILE A 169 20.38 14.95 3.12
N LYS A 170 21.60 14.46 3.38
CA LYS A 170 22.60 14.20 2.33
C LYS A 170 22.17 13.09 1.35
N SER A 171 21.22 12.24 1.72
CA SER A 171 20.68 11.20 0.84
C SER A 171 19.70 11.71 -0.21
N ILE A 172 19.12 12.90 -0.01
CA ILE A 172 18.13 13.48 -0.92
C ILE A 172 18.83 13.91 -2.22
N PRO A 173 18.42 13.39 -3.40
CA PRO A 173 19.02 13.77 -4.66
C PRO A 173 18.63 15.21 -5.04
N LEU A 174 19.62 16.04 -5.32
CA LEU A 174 19.43 17.38 -5.88
C LEU A 174 19.42 17.33 -7.42
N SER A 175 18.63 18.20 -8.03
CA SER A 175 18.54 18.34 -9.49
C SER A 175 19.52 19.40 -10.00
N GLU A 176 20.12 19.12 -11.15
CA GLU A 176 21.01 20.04 -11.86
C GLU A 176 20.26 21.28 -12.40
N GLY A 177 18.99 21.10 -12.75
CA GLY A 177 18.10 22.14 -13.25
C GLY A 177 17.51 23.05 -12.16
N SER A 178 17.69 22.70 -10.88
CA SER A 178 17.18 23.46 -9.73
C SER A 178 15.68 23.83 -9.84
N PRO A 179 14.78 22.86 -10.08
CA PRO A 179 13.35 23.11 -10.21
C PRO A 179 12.75 23.64 -8.91
N GLU A 180 11.53 24.17 -8.98
CA GLU A 180 10.82 24.59 -7.76
C GLU A 180 10.49 23.42 -6.84
N ASP A 181 10.49 23.69 -5.53
CA ASP A 181 10.05 22.75 -4.51
C ASP A 181 8.59 22.34 -4.75
N LYS A 182 8.28 21.04 -4.63
CA LYS A 182 6.93 20.53 -4.87
C LYS A 182 6.40 19.79 -3.65
N PRO A 183 5.16 20.04 -3.22
CA PRO A 183 4.51 19.17 -2.27
C PRO A 183 4.20 17.81 -2.90
N PHE A 184 4.30 16.75 -2.10
CA PHE A 184 3.84 15.42 -2.43
C PHE A 184 3.09 14.77 -1.27
N TRP A 185 2.21 13.84 -1.62
CA TRP A 185 1.39 13.08 -0.68
C TRP A 185 1.93 11.65 -0.53
N LEU A 186 2.41 11.29 0.66
CA LEU A 186 2.98 9.97 0.96
C LEU A 186 2.02 8.80 0.69
N GLY A 187 0.71 9.05 0.79
CA GLY A 187 -0.29 7.99 0.66
C GLY A 187 -0.49 7.46 -0.76
N THR A 188 0.26 7.94 -1.76
CA THR A 188 0.21 7.47 -3.15
C THR A 188 1.60 7.50 -3.81
N SER A 189 1.85 6.55 -4.72
CA SER A 189 3.11 6.50 -5.48
C SER A 189 3.30 7.67 -6.45
N THR A 190 2.21 8.29 -6.90
CA THR A 190 2.25 9.48 -7.76
C THR A 190 2.55 10.76 -7.00
N GLY A 191 2.56 10.72 -5.66
CA GLY A 191 2.63 11.91 -4.81
C GLY A 191 1.37 12.79 -4.86
N GLN A 192 0.30 12.33 -5.51
CA GLN A 192 -0.96 13.07 -5.62
C GLN A 192 -1.96 12.65 -4.53
N TYR A 193 -2.57 13.61 -3.87
CA TYR A 193 -3.64 13.32 -2.92
C TYR A 193 -4.87 12.73 -3.63
N THR A 194 -5.38 11.62 -3.14
CA THR A 194 -6.71 11.09 -3.49
C THR A 194 -7.59 11.03 -2.25
N VAL A 195 -8.91 11.07 -2.44
CA VAL A 195 -9.88 10.92 -1.33
C VAL A 195 -9.66 9.57 -0.63
N ARG A 196 -9.36 8.52 -1.39
CA ARG A 196 -9.04 7.19 -0.85
C ARG A 196 -7.82 7.21 0.07
N SER A 197 -6.72 7.83 -0.38
CA SER A 197 -5.49 7.92 0.41
C SER A 197 -5.65 8.82 1.63
N GLY A 198 -6.38 9.93 1.52
CA GLY A 198 -6.67 10.82 2.65
C GLY A 198 -7.56 10.17 3.69
N TYR A 199 -8.57 9.42 3.26
CA TYR A 199 -9.41 8.64 4.16
C TYR A 199 -8.59 7.57 4.91
N LYS A 200 -7.71 6.84 4.20
CA LYS A 200 -6.80 5.87 4.83
C LYS A 200 -5.88 6.55 5.85
N PHE A 201 -5.33 7.72 5.52
CA PHE A 201 -4.51 8.51 6.44
C PHE A 201 -5.26 8.85 7.74
N LEU A 202 -6.50 9.34 7.64
CA LEU A 202 -7.34 9.65 8.80
C LEU A 202 -7.68 8.42 9.66
N GLN A 203 -7.82 7.24 9.05
CA GLN A 203 -8.01 5.99 9.80
C GLN A 203 -6.75 5.62 10.59
N VAL A 204 -5.57 5.73 9.97
CA VAL A 204 -4.28 5.39 10.60
C VAL A 204 -3.97 6.33 11.75
N GLU A 205 -4.20 7.64 11.59
CA GLU A 205 -3.96 8.61 12.66
C GLU A 205 -4.84 8.37 13.89
N GLU A 206 -6.09 7.93 13.73
CA GLU A 206 -6.95 7.55 14.85
C GLU A 206 -6.49 6.24 15.52
N LEU A 207 -5.94 5.29 14.76
CA LEU A 207 -5.39 4.06 15.33
C LEU A 207 -4.16 4.35 16.19
N LYS A 208 -3.30 5.30 15.79
CA LYS A 208 -2.12 5.71 16.58
C LYS A 208 -2.48 6.32 17.94
N SER A 209 -3.66 6.92 18.07
CA SER A 209 -4.11 7.50 19.35
C SER A 209 -4.82 6.50 20.26
N GLN A 210 -5.00 5.25 19.82
CA GLN A 210 -5.61 4.19 20.61
C GLN A 210 -4.56 3.19 21.12
N PRO A 211 -4.67 2.70 22.36
CA PRO A 211 -3.83 1.60 22.82
C PRO A 211 -4.12 0.35 21.97
N SER A 212 -3.08 -0.17 21.32
CA SER A 212 -3.16 -1.38 20.48
C SER A 212 -2.27 -2.47 21.05
N CYS A 213 -2.69 -3.74 20.86
CA CYS A 213 -1.85 -4.90 21.16
C CYS A 213 -0.57 -4.89 20.33
N SER A 214 0.52 -5.37 20.91
CA SER A 214 1.88 -5.34 20.34
C SER A 214 2.04 -6.18 19.06
N ASN A 215 1.09 -7.06 18.73
CA ASN A 215 1.12 -7.92 17.54
C ASN A 215 -0.27 -8.07 16.88
N LEU A 216 -0.53 -7.28 15.82
CA LEU A 216 -1.76 -7.36 15.00
C LEU A 216 -1.72 -8.49 13.94
N LYS A 217 -0.52 -8.99 13.61
CA LYS A 217 -0.27 -9.93 12.50
C LYS A 217 -1.09 -11.24 12.56
N PRO A 218 -1.29 -11.88 13.74
CA PRO A 218 -2.10 -13.11 13.80
C PRO A 218 -3.55 -12.87 13.42
N MET A 219 -4.15 -11.75 13.85
CA MET A 219 -5.52 -11.40 13.50
C MET A 219 -5.68 -11.06 12.02
N GLU A 220 -4.71 -10.35 11.42
CA GLU A 220 -4.73 -10.06 9.99
C GLU A 220 -4.75 -11.32 9.12
N ARG A 221 -4.00 -12.36 9.52
CA ARG A 221 -4.04 -13.67 8.83
C ARG A 221 -5.43 -14.28 8.90
N ILE A 222 -6.02 -14.36 10.09
CA ILE A 222 -7.37 -14.91 10.29
C ILE A 222 -8.41 -14.20 9.41
N TRP A 223 -8.36 -12.87 9.33
CA TRP A 223 -9.31 -12.13 8.50
C TRP A 223 -9.13 -12.43 7.01
N LYS A 224 -7.88 -12.50 6.52
CA LYS A 224 -7.62 -12.91 5.13
C LYS A 224 -8.23 -14.27 4.83
N ASP A 225 -8.07 -15.22 5.74
CA ASP A 225 -8.60 -16.59 5.58
C ASP A 225 -10.12 -16.60 5.49
N VAL A 226 -10.80 -15.94 6.44
CA VAL A 226 -12.27 -15.87 6.48
C VAL A 226 -12.82 -15.26 5.19
N TRP A 227 -12.19 -14.21 4.68
CA TRP A 227 -12.65 -13.53 3.47
C TRP A 227 -12.29 -14.28 2.18
N SER A 228 -11.27 -15.15 2.20
CA SER A 228 -10.88 -15.98 1.06
C SER A 228 -11.70 -17.26 0.90
N LEU A 229 -12.45 -17.69 1.92
CA LEU A 229 -13.30 -18.89 1.86
C LEU A 229 -14.26 -18.86 0.66
N GLN A 230 -14.32 -19.96 -0.10
CA GLN A 230 -15.25 -20.12 -1.21
C GLN A 230 -16.63 -20.60 -0.75
N VAL A 231 -17.27 -19.81 0.12
CA VAL A 231 -18.61 -20.04 0.66
C VAL A 231 -19.53 -18.84 0.44
N PRO A 232 -20.87 -19.00 0.51
CA PRO A 232 -21.80 -17.89 0.48
C PRO A 232 -21.42 -16.77 1.46
N LYS A 233 -21.58 -15.51 1.04
CA LYS A 233 -21.15 -14.34 1.85
C LYS A 233 -21.77 -14.27 3.25
N LYS A 234 -22.96 -14.85 3.44
CA LYS A 234 -23.59 -14.97 4.76
C LYS A 234 -22.76 -15.82 5.74
N ILE A 235 -22.05 -16.85 5.26
CA ILE A 235 -21.19 -17.72 6.07
C ILE A 235 -19.89 -16.97 6.41
N GLN A 236 -19.29 -16.24 5.46
CA GLN A 236 -18.13 -15.37 5.74
C GLN A 236 -18.47 -14.33 6.84
N VAL A 237 -19.63 -13.66 6.73
CA VAL A 237 -20.11 -12.71 7.75
C VAL A 237 -20.39 -13.39 9.09
N PHE A 238 -20.96 -14.59 9.07
CA PHE A 238 -21.19 -15.39 10.28
C PHE A 238 -19.86 -15.72 10.99
N MET A 239 -18.86 -16.21 10.25
CA MET A 239 -17.54 -16.50 10.81
C MET A 239 -16.87 -15.25 11.36
N TRP A 240 -16.99 -14.12 10.66
CA TRP A 240 -16.52 -12.84 11.16
C TRP A 240 -17.20 -12.44 12.49
N CYS A 241 -18.52 -12.60 12.61
CA CYS A 241 -19.25 -12.37 13.87
C CYS A 241 -18.79 -13.34 14.98
N THR A 242 -18.52 -14.58 14.63
CA THR A 242 -18.08 -15.63 15.55
C THR A 242 -16.72 -15.30 16.14
N LEU A 243 -15.75 -14.96 15.28
CA LEU A 243 -14.38 -14.60 15.67
C LEU A 243 -14.27 -13.24 16.37
N LYS A 244 -15.28 -12.37 16.25
CA LYS A 244 -15.40 -11.11 16.99
C LYS A 244 -16.15 -11.23 18.32
N ASP A 245 -16.50 -12.45 18.75
CA ASP A 245 -17.36 -12.72 19.90
C ASP A 245 -18.68 -11.91 19.87
N SER A 246 -19.30 -11.82 18.70
CA SER A 246 -20.43 -10.91 18.45
C SER A 246 -21.73 -11.63 18.09
N LEU A 247 -21.77 -12.95 18.23
CA LEU A 247 -23.02 -13.71 18.13
C LEU A 247 -23.82 -13.61 19.44
N PRO A 248 -25.16 -13.66 19.37
CA PRO A 248 -26.04 -13.66 20.54
C PRO A 248 -26.06 -15.01 21.28
N SER A 249 -24.90 -15.47 21.75
CA SER A 249 -24.80 -16.57 22.72
C SER A 249 -25.47 -16.17 24.03
N LYS A 250 -25.89 -17.12 24.87
CA LYS A 250 -26.51 -16.80 26.17
C LYS A 250 -25.57 -15.98 27.06
N LEU A 251 -24.26 -16.28 27.05
CA LEU A 251 -23.27 -15.47 27.73
C LEU A 251 -23.25 -14.02 27.21
N ASN A 252 -23.23 -13.82 25.89
CA ASN A 252 -23.20 -12.47 25.30
C ASN A 252 -24.51 -11.71 25.50
N LEU A 253 -25.65 -12.40 25.49
CA LEU A 253 -26.94 -11.83 25.85
C LEU A 253 -26.99 -11.41 27.33
N LYS A 254 -26.39 -12.20 28.24
CA LYS A 254 -26.25 -11.83 29.66
C LYS A 254 -25.35 -10.62 29.86
N LYS A 255 -24.19 -10.58 29.18
CA LYS A 255 -23.29 -9.39 29.17
C LYS A 255 -24.01 -8.12 28.69
N ARG A 256 -25.06 -8.27 27.86
CA ARG A 256 -25.91 -7.17 27.38
C ARG A 256 -27.20 -6.99 28.18
N HIS A 257 -27.35 -7.66 29.32
CA HIS A 257 -28.51 -7.60 30.21
C HIS A 257 -29.84 -7.97 29.54
N VAL A 258 -29.80 -8.82 28.51
CA VAL A 258 -31.01 -9.32 27.81
C VAL A 258 -31.59 -10.54 28.50
N VAL A 259 -30.72 -11.39 29.08
CA VAL A 259 -31.10 -12.60 29.82
C VAL A 259 -30.36 -12.62 31.15
N ALA A 260 -30.96 -13.22 32.19
CA ALA A 260 -30.33 -13.36 33.51
C ALA A 260 -29.38 -14.57 33.56
N ASP A 261 -29.82 -15.70 32.98
CA ASP A 261 -29.11 -16.97 33.00
C ASP A 261 -28.31 -17.18 31.70
N PRO A 262 -26.98 -17.39 31.77
CA PRO A 262 -26.15 -17.67 30.60
C PRO A 262 -26.14 -19.17 30.25
N GLY A 263 -26.89 -20.02 30.96
CA GLY A 263 -26.93 -21.46 30.78
C GLY A 263 -27.36 -21.91 29.39
N CYS A 264 -26.84 -23.07 28.98
CA CYS A 264 -27.16 -23.72 27.73
C CYS A 264 -28.51 -24.43 27.81
N GLU A 265 -29.52 -23.93 27.12
CA GLU A 265 -30.88 -24.52 27.11
C GLU A 265 -30.94 -25.92 26.46
N MET A 266 -29.89 -26.34 25.73
CA MET A 266 -29.86 -27.61 25.01
C MET A 266 -29.18 -28.75 25.77
N CYS A 267 -28.21 -28.45 26.65
CA CYS A 267 -27.52 -29.48 27.44
C CYS A 267 -27.39 -29.14 28.93
N ALA A 268 -28.06 -28.09 29.39
CA ALA A 268 -28.05 -27.60 30.77
C ALA A 268 -26.66 -27.21 31.33
N ALA A 269 -25.66 -27.01 30.47
CA ALA A 269 -24.37 -26.48 30.90
C ALA A 269 -24.52 -25.07 31.53
N PRO A 270 -23.74 -24.72 32.56
CA PRO A 270 -23.93 -23.50 33.33
C PRO A 270 -23.64 -22.21 32.55
N THR A 271 -22.89 -22.27 31.46
CA THR A 271 -22.60 -21.14 30.58
C THR A 271 -22.53 -21.60 29.12
N GLU A 272 -23.18 -20.86 28.23
CA GLU A 272 -23.07 -20.99 26.78
C GLU A 272 -22.41 -19.73 26.20
N ASP A 273 -21.11 -19.83 25.94
CA ASP A 273 -20.40 -18.94 25.04
C ASP A 273 -20.46 -19.45 23.59
N ILE A 274 -19.76 -18.78 22.67
CA ILE A 274 -19.76 -19.15 21.26
C ILE A 274 -19.05 -20.49 21.03
N LEU A 275 -17.95 -20.74 21.74
CA LEU A 275 -17.21 -22.00 21.63
C LEU A 275 -18.11 -23.16 22.04
N HIS A 276 -18.79 -23.06 23.18
CA HIS A 276 -19.74 -24.05 23.63
C HIS A 276 -20.89 -24.23 22.64
N ALA A 277 -21.48 -23.14 22.15
CA ALA A 277 -22.64 -23.21 21.26
C ALA A 277 -22.35 -23.94 19.93
N LEU A 278 -21.12 -23.84 19.41
CA LEU A 278 -20.72 -24.38 18.11
C LEU A 278 -19.89 -25.66 18.20
N TRP A 279 -19.13 -25.84 19.28
CA TRP A 279 -18.18 -26.92 19.46
C TRP A 279 -18.53 -27.76 20.69
N ASP A 280 -18.34 -27.27 21.93
CA ASP A 280 -18.37 -28.14 23.13
C ASP A 280 -19.74 -28.74 23.47
N CYS A 281 -20.84 -28.14 23.01
CA CYS A 281 -22.18 -28.62 23.34
C CYS A 281 -22.38 -30.07 22.83
N PRO A 282 -22.83 -31.02 23.69
CA PRO A 282 -23.06 -32.41 23.27
C PRO A 282 -24.00 -32.55 22.07
N GLN A 283 -24.95 -31.62 21.93
CA GLN A 283 -25.88 -31.56 20.79
C GLN A 283 -25.20 -31.07 19.50
N ALA A 284 -24.16 -30.25 19.60
CA ALA A 284 -23.33 -29.82 18.47
C ALA A 284 -22.31 -30.89 18.08
N GLN A 285 -21.75 -31.61 19.07
CA GLN A 285 -20.78 -32.69 18.85
C GLN A 285 -21.29 -33.79 17.90
N ALA A 286 -22.60 -34.04 17.85
CA ALA A 286 -23.18 -34.98 16.89
C ALA A 286 -22.86 -34.62 15.42
N ALA A 287 -22.76 -33.33 15.08
CA ALA A 287 -22.37 -32.88 13.74
C ALA A 287 -20.87 -33.09 13.46
N TRP A 288 -20.03 -33.14 14.49
CA TRP A 288 -18.58 -33.30 14.36
C TRP A 288 -18.10 -34.76 14.52
N ARG A 289 -19.01 -35.69 14.81
CA ARG A 289 -18.66 -37.08 15.15
C ARG A 289 -18.11 -37.88 13.98
N GLY A 290 -18.63 -37.63 12.78
CA GLY A 290 -18.33 -38.43 11.58
C GLY A 290 -16.93 -38.21 11.00
N ASP A 291 -16.24 -37.12 11.35
CA ASP A 291 -14.90 -36.84 10.82
C ASP A 291 -13.81 -37.25 11.82
N THR A 292 -13.03 -38.26 11.47
CA THR A 292 -11.97 -38.82 12.33
C THR A 292 -10.82 -37.84 12.55
N ARG A 293 -10.58 -36.91 11.63
CA ARG A 293 -9.50 -35.91 11.73
C ARG A 293 -9.72 -34.94 12.89
N LEU A 294 -10.97 -34.70 13.24
CA LEU A 294 -11.35 -33.84 14.38
C LEU A 294 -11.35 -34.61 15.71
N GLY A 295 -11.02 -35.91 15.73
CA GLY A 295 -11.06 -36.74 16.93
C GLY A 295 -10.09 -36.27 18.02
N GLU A 296 -8.89 -35.81 17.67
CA GLU A 296 -7.94 -35.21 18.60
C GLU A 296 -8.36 -33.80 19.03
N VAL A 297 -8.77 -32.97 18.07
CA VAL A 297 -9.28 -31.60 18.35
C VAL A 297 -10.43 -31.62 19.34
N ARG A 298 -11.35 -32.58 19.23
CA ARG A 298 -12.49 -32.74 20.15
C ARG A 298 -12.09 -33.16 21.57
N ARG A 299 -10.90 -33.75 21.75
CA ARG A 299 -10.35 -34.10 23.06
C ARG A 299 -9.57 -32.95 23.69
N SER A 300 -9.10 -32.02 22.88
CA SER A 300 -8.43 -30.79 23.32
C SER A 300 -9.40 -29.79 23.94
N LYS A 301 -8.88 -28.93 24.80
CA LYS A 301 -9.61 -27.79 25.39
C LYS A 301 -9.12 -26.50 24.76
N PHE A 302 -10.05 -25.62 24.43
CA PHE A 302 -9.77 -24.29 23.88
C PHE A 302 -10.37 -23.24 24.81
N LEU A 303 -9.71 -22.09 24.93
CA LEU A 303 -10.20 -20.97 25.74
C LEU A 303 -11.32 -20.20 25.04
N ASN A 304 -11.28 -20.16 23.70
CA ASN A 304 -12.27 -19.47 22.89
C ASN A 304 -12.30 -20.02 21.46
N PHE A 305 -13.29 -19.56 20.67
CA PHE A 305 -13.46 -20.01 19.30
C PHE A 305 -12.28 -19.63 18.37
N THR A 306 -11.58 -18.53 18.63
CA THR A 306 -10.42 -18.11 17.82
C THR A 306 -9.27 -19.10 17.96
N GLU A 307 -9.03 -19.63 19.16
CA GLU A 307 -8.03 -20.66 19.39
C GLU A 307 -8.39 -21.98 18.67
N LEU A 308 -9.66 -22.40 18.76
CA LEU A 308 -10.17 -23.55 17.99
C LEU A 308 -9.95 -23.35 16.48
N TRP A 309 -10.29 -22.17 15.96
CA TRP A 309 -10.10 -21.84 14.54
C TRP A 309 -8.64 -21.97 14.10
N CYS A 310 -7.71 -21.41 14.88
CA CYS A 310 -6.28 -21.52 14.60
C CYS A 310 -5.82 -22.97 14.61
N HIS A 311 -6.23 -23.75 15.60
CA HIS A 311 -5.84 -25.14 15.73
C HIS A 311 -6.37 -26.03 14.59
N VAL A 312 -7.65 -25.87 14.21
CA VAL A 312 -8.24 -26.65 13.09
C VAL A 312 -7.56 -26.31 11.76
N ARG A 313 -7.18 -25.05 11.57
CA ARG A 313 -6.48 -24.60 10.37
C ARG A 313 -5.07 -25.20 10.26
N GLU A 314 -4.41 -25.42 11.38
CA GLU A 314 -3.02 -25.93 11.46
C GLU A 314 -2.96 -27.46 11.50
N LEU A 315 -4.08 -28.16 11.31
CA LEU A 315 -4.10 -29.62 11.22
C LEU A 315 -3.31 -30.13 10.01
N GLU A 316 -2.63 -31.25 10.21
CA GLU A 316 -1.98 -32.02 9.15
C GLU A 316 -2.57 -33.44 9.10
N PRO A 317 -3.16 -33.87 7.97
CA PRO A 317 -3.38 -33.11 6.73
C PRO A 317 -4.39 -31.95 6.90
N PRO A 318 -4.32 -30.90 6.05
CA PRO A 318 -5.20 -29.73 6.16
C PRO A 318 -6.69 -30.09 6.19
N PHE A 319 -7.42 -29.49 7.13
CA PHE A 319 -8.87 -29.58 7.17
C PHE A 319 -9.50 -28.56 6.21
N ASP A 320 -10.63 -28.95 5.61
CA ASP A 320 -11.41 -28.07 4.74
C ASP A 320 -12.10 -26.97 5.57
N MET A 321 -11.59 -25.74 5.47
CA MET A 321 -12.09 -24.61 6.25
C MET A 321 -13.43 -24.08 5.73
N GLU A 322 -13.75 -24.28 4.45
CA GLU A 322 -15.08 -24.03 3.90
C GLU A 322 -16.11 -24.97 4.53
N MET A 323 -15.78 -26.26 4.64
CA MET A 323 -16.59 -27.27 5.33
C MET A 323 -16.77 -26.91 6.81
N PHE A 324 -15.66 -26.65 7.52
CA PHE A 324 -15.68 -26.28 8.94
C PHE A 324 -16.61 -25.07 9.20
N SER A 325 -16.45 -24.03 8.39
CA SER A 325 -17.23 -22.79 8.51
C SER A 325 -18.72 -23.01 8.23
N THR A 326 -19.04 -23.86 7.25
CA THR A 326 -20.42 -24.17 6.86
C THR A 326 -21.12 -25.02 7.91
N ILE A 327 -20.42 -26.01 8.50
CA ILE A 327 -20.94 -26.79 9.63
C ILE A 327 -21.19 -25.88 10.84
N CYS A 328 -20.24 -25.00 11.21
CA CYS A 328 -20.45 -24.04 12.29
C CYS A 328 -21.71 -23.18 12.06
N TRP A 329 -21.89 -22.67 10.84
CA TRP A 329 -23.07 -21.88 10.48
C TRP A 329 -24.37 -22.70 10.59
N ALA A 330 -24.36 -23.95 10.11
CA ALA A 330 -25.51 -24.84 10.15
C ALA A 330 -25.88 -25.25 11.59
N ILE A 331 -24.90 -25.52 12.45
CA ILE A 331 -25.10 -25.77 13.89
C ILE A 331 -25.77 -24.56 14.54
N TRP A 332 -25.24 -23.36 14.31
CA TRP A 332 -25.83 -22.13 14.84
C TRP A 332 -27.27 -21.93 14.37
N HIS A 333 -27.52 -22.13 13.08
CA HIS A 333 -28.83 -21.99 12.47
C HIS A 333 -29.83 -23.00 13.07
N ARG A 334 -29.44 -24.27 13.17
CA ARG A 334 -30.23 -25.32 13.82
C ARG A 334 -30.55 -24.96 15.27
N ARG A 335 -29.56 -24.49 16.02
CA ARG A 335 -29.73 -24.07 17.42
C ARG A 335 -30.78 -22.95 17.57
N ASN A 336 -30.78 -21.97 16.66
CA ASN A 336 -31.79 -20.92 16.65
C ASN A 336 -33.19 -21.44 16.30
N LYS A 337 -33.30 -22.38 15.34
CA LYS A 337 -34.58 -23.03 15.01
C LYS A 337 -35.17 -23.76 16.23
N VAL A 338 -34.36 -24.52 16.97
CA VAL A 338 -34.80 -25.20 18.21
C VAL A 338 -35.37 -24.19 19.22
N ARG A 339 -34.66 -23.08 19.46
CA ARG A 339 -35.12 -22.02 20.38
C ARG A 339 -36.44 -21.39 19.95
N LEU A 340 -36.64 -21.20 18.65
CA LEU A 340 -37.86 -20.66 18.07
C LEU A 340 -38.98 -21.71 17.93
N LYS A 341 -38.79 -22.92 18.48
CA LYS A 341 -39.73 -24.05 18.37
C LYS A 341 -40.06 -24.42 16.92
N GLN A 342 -39.10 -24.24 16.02
CA GLN A 342 -39.20 -24.62 14.61
C GLN A 342 -38.70 -26.06 14.41
N PRO A 343 -39.22 -26.77 13.40
CA PRO A 343 -38.73 -28.11 13.06
C PRO A 343 -37.26 -28.07 12.65
N VAL A 344 -36.50 -29.06 13.11
CA VAL A 344 -35.07 -29.23 12.81
C VAL A 344 -34.75 -30.67 12.47
N ASP A 345 -33.83 -30.85 11.54
CA ASP A 345 -33.23 -32.15 11.27
C ASP A 345 -32.33 -32.59 12.43
N LYS A 346 -31.93 -33.86 12.40
CA LYS A 346 -30.97 -34.40 13.35
C LYS A 346 -29.59 -33.78 13.11
N ALA A 347 -28.81 -33.61 14.18
CA ALA A 347 -27.53 -32.90 14.11
C ALA A 347 -26.44 -33.67 13.35
N ASP A 348 -26.54 -34.99 13.28
CA ASP A 348 -25.70 -35.90 12.49
C ASP A 348 -25.86 -35.71 10.97
N HIS A 349 -26.97 -35.14 10.49
CA HIS A 349 -27.16 -34.82 9.07
C HIS A 349 -26.50 -33.49 8.64
N ILE A 350 -26.02 -32.68 9.58
CA ILE A 350 -25.42 -31.37 9.27
C ILE A 350 -24.21 -31.46 8.32
N PRO A 351 -23.27 -32.40 8.46
CA PRO A 351 -22.14 -32.50 7.53
C PRO A 351 -22.55 -32.79 6.08
N VAL A 352 -23.57 -33.65 5.90
CA VAL A 352 -24.11 -33.97 4.58
C VAL A 352 -24.72 -32.71 3.95
N PHE A 353 -25.58 -32.01 4.71
CA PHE A 353 -26.13 -30.73 4.28
C PHE A 353 -25.03 -29.71 3.94
N ALA A 354 -23.99 -29.59 4.75
CA ALA A 354 -22.90 -28.64 4.53
C ALA A 354 -22.14 -28.94 3.23
N TRP A 355 -21.89 -30.23 2.95
CA TRP A 355 -21.25 -30.67 1.71
C TRP A 355 -22.10 -30.35 0.48
N GLU A 356 -23.39 -30.72 0.49
CA GLU A 356 -24.33 -30.42 -0.60
C GLU A 356 -24.43 -28.91 -0.85
N TYR A 357 -24.49 -28.13 0.24
CA TYR A 357 -24.61 -26.67 0.18
C TYR A 357 -23.36 -25.99 -0.43
N ILE A 358 -22.17 -26.53 -0.17
CA ILE A 358 -20.93 -26.03 -0.77
C ILE A 358 -20.87 -26.40 -2.26
N GLN A 359 -21.22 -27.63 -2.62
CA GLN A 359 -21.24 -28.09 -4.02
C GLN A 359 -22.21 -27.28 -4.87
N GLU A 360 -23.43 -27.05 -4.39
CA GLU A 360 -24.42 -26.18 -5.04
C GLU A 360 -23.87 -24.76 -5.22
N PHE A 361 -23.23 -24.20 -4.18
CA PHE A 361 -22.61 -22.89 -4.29
C PHE A 361 -21.49 -22.86 -5.35
N GLN A 362 -20.57 -23.82 -5.34
CA GLN A 362 -19.44 -23.87 -6.27
C GLN A 362 -19.89 -24.00 -7.73
N SER A 363 -20.80 -24.93 -8.02
CA SER A 363 -21.39 -25.10 -9.36
C SER A 363 -22.10 -23.84 -9.88
N SER A 364 -22.67 -23.01 -8.99
CA SER A 364 -23.27 -21.73 -9.36
C SER A 364 -22.27 -20.62 -9.70
N GLN A 365 -20.99 -20.77 -9.32
CA GLN A 365 -19.92 -19.78 -9.56
C GLN A 365 -19.11 -20.07 -10.83
N GLU A 366 -19.16 -21.29 -11.38
CA GLU A 366 -18.48 -21.67 -12.62
C GLU A 366 -19.20 -21.09 -13.86
N ALA A 367 -19.07 -19.78 -14.07
CA ALA A 367 -19.21 -19.24 -15.42
C ALA A 367 -17.99 -19.68 -16.26
N PRO A 368 -18.16 -20.18 -17.50
CA PRO A 368 -17.02 -20.53 -18.34
C PRO A 368 -16.25 -19.25 -18.70
N LEU A 369 -15.07 -19.06 -18.11
CA LEU A 369 -14.12 -18.06 -18.59
C LEU A 369 -13.53 -18.57 -19.91
N PRO A 370 -13.46 -17.75 -20.97
CA PRO A 370 -12.71 -18.12 -22.16
C PRO A 370 -11.25 -18.38 -21.76
N ASN A 371 -10.72 -19.53 -22.17
CA ASN A 371 -9.32 -19.91 -21.96
C ASN A 371 -8.41 -18.73 -22.33
N PRO A 372 -7.48 -18.29 -21.44
CA PRO A 372 -6.52 -17.28 -21.81
C PRO A 372 -5.62 -17.87 -22.91
N SER A 373 -5.70 -17.29 -24.10
CA SER A 373 -4.78 -17.58 -25.20
C SER A 373 -3.33 -17.46 -24.72
N SER A 374 -2.47 -18.35 -25.22
CA SER A 374 -1.03 -18.35 -24.98
C SER A 374 -0.46 -16.96 -25.29
N ARG A 375 -0.20 -16.17 -24.24
CA ARG A 375 0.39 -14.84 -24.38
C ARG A 375 1.81 -15.00 -24.93
N PRO A 376 2.22 -14.24 -25.95
CA PRO A 376 3.58 -14.32 -26.48
C PRO A 376 4.61 -14.04 -25.38
N GLN A 377 5.68 -14.85 -25.36
CA GLN A 377 6.84 -14.67 -24.48
C GLN A 377 7.41 -13.27 -24.71
N ALA A 378 7.67 -12.53 -23.63
CA ALA A 378 8.25 -11.20 -23.72
C ALA A 378 9.76 -11.33 -23.99
N GLN A 379 10.13 -11.29 -25.26
CA GLN A 379 11.51 -11.21 -25.73
C GLN A 379 11.90 -9.76 -26.05
N TRP A 380 13.19 -9.45 -25.90
CA TRP A 380 13.78 -8.19 -26.33
C TRP A 380 13.59 -8.00 -27.84
N ARG A 381 13.51 -6.75 -28.31
CA ARG A 381 13.39 -6.43 -29.74
C ARG A 381 14.42 -5.38 -30.16
N LYS A 382 14.95 -5.54 -31.37
CA LYS A 382 15.84 -4.57 -32.02
C LYS A 382 15.23 -3.16 -32.08
N PRO A 383 16.05 -2.10 -32.17
CA PRO A 383 15.56 -0.75 -32.39
C PRO A 383 14.66 -0.68 -33.63
N THR A 384 13.57 0.09 -33.55
CA THR A 384 12.55 0.19 -34.62
C THR A 384 12.51 1.55 -35.31
N ALA A 385 12.85 2.61 -34.58
CA ALA A 385 12.74 4.00 -34.98
C ALA A 385 14.08 4.75 -34.82
N CYS A 386 14.99 4.28 -33.98
CA CYS A 386 16.31 4.89 -33.76
C CYS A 386 17.46 3.95 -34.14
N GLY A 387 18.65 4.51 -34.41
CA GLY A 387 19.85 3.72 -34.70
C GLY A 387 20.37 2.90 -33.50
N PHE A 388 19.99 3.27 -32.27
CA PHE A 388 20.43 2.65 -31.04
C PHE A 388 19.26 2.38 -30.07
N LYS A 389 19.40 1.31 -29.29
CA LYS A 389 18.54 1.00 -28.15
C LYS A 389 19.35 0.86 -26.87
N VAL A 390 18.88 1.50 -25.82
CA VAL A 390 19.51 1.52 -24.50
C VAL A 390 18.57 0.87 -23.50
N ASN A 391 18.92 -0.31 -23.03
CA ASN A 391 18.23 -1.00 -21.95
C ASN A 391 18.86 -0.62 -20.61
N TYR A 392 18.04 -0.33 -19.60
CA TYR A 392 18.50 0.04 -18.26
C TYR A 392 17.71 -0.67 -17.16
N ASP A 393 18.33 -0.86 -15.99
CA ASP A 393 17.72 -1.51 -14.84
C ASP A 393 18.34 -1.03 -13.52
N GLY A 394 17.54 -1.06 -12.44
CA GLY A 394 17.94 -0.81 -11.08
C GLY A 394 17.94 -2.07 -10.20
N ALA A 395 18.98 -2.26 -9.38
CA ALA A 395 19.03 -3.33 -8.39
C ALA A 395 19.25 -2.76 -6.98
N VAL A 396 18.53 -3.25 -5.99
CA VAL A 396 18.70 -2.83 -4.57
C VAL A 396 19.45 -3.90 -3.80
N PHE A 397 20.48 -3.49 -3.05
CA PHE A 397 21.29 -4.35 -2.18
C PHE A 397 20.94 -4.07 -0.72
N VAL A 398 19.87 -4.70 -0.24
CA VAL A 398 19.28 -4.41 1.09
C VAL A 398 20.29 -4.55 2.23
N GLN A 399 21.20 -5.54 2.14
CA GLN A 399 22.19 -5.81 3.19
C GLN A 399 23.27 -4.73 3.31
N THR A 400 23.56 -4.00 2.23
CA THR A 400 24.65 -3.02 2.20
C THR A 400 24.16 -1.57 2.12
N THR A 401 22.85 -1.33 2.09
CA THR A 401 22.25 0.02 1.87
C THR A 401 22.73 0.69 0.57
N GLU A 402 23.03 -0.12 -0.43
CA GLU A 402 23.50 0.30 -1.74
C GLU A 402 22.49 -0.09 -2.83
N ALA A 403 22.67 0.47 -4.02
CA ALA A 403 21.96 0.07 -5.22
C ALA A 403 22.92 -0.02 -6.41
N GLY A 404 22.50 -0.74 -7.44
CA GLY A 404 23.22 -0.94 -8.68
C GLY A 404 22.43 -0.43 -9.87
N ILE A 405 23.13 0.17 -10.82
CA ILE A 405 22.60 0.58 -12.11
C ILE A 405 23.26 -0.28 -13.18
N GLY A 406 22.46 -0.87 -14.06
CA GLY A 406 22.93 -1.63 -15.21
C GLY A 406 22.39 -1.04 -16.50
N ILE A 407 23.26 -0.81 -17.48
CA ILE A 407 22.90 -0.25 -18.78
C ILE A 407 23.59 -1.02 -19.89
N VAL A 408 22.87 -1.37 -20.95
CA VAL A 408 23.43 -1.91 -22.20
C VAL A 408 22.93 -1.10 -23.38
N VAL A 409 23.86 -0.67 -24.23
CA VAL A 409 23.62 0.03 -25.48
C VAL A 409 23.81 -0.97 -26.62
N ARG A 410 22.82 -1.07 -27.50
CA ARG A 410 22.86 -1.92 -28.70
C ARG A 410 22.60 -1.11 -29.96
N ASN A 411 23.26 -1.47 -31.05
CA ASN A 411 23.00 -0.87 -32.37
C ASN A 411 21.78 -1.51 -33.06
N ALA A 412 21.43 -1.03 -34.25
CA ALA A 412 20.34 -1.55 -35.08
C ALA A 412 20.44 -3.06 -35.39
N SER A 413 21.66 -3.61 -35.44
CA SER A 413 21.87 -5.06 -35.64
C SER A 413 21.61 -5.90 -34.39
N GLY A 414 21.51 -5.26 -33.21
CA GLY A 414 21.39 -5.90 -31.90
C GLY A 414 22.71 -6.17 -31.20
N ASN A 415 23.83 -5.75 -31.80
CA ASN A 415 25.16 -5.95 -31.21
C ASN A 415 25.42 -4.95 -30.09
N PRO A 416 26.05 -5.37 -28.97
CA PRO A 416 26.40 -4.47 -27.88
C PRO A 416 27.45 -3.45 -28.36
N VAL A 417 27.17 -2.18 -28.12
CA VAL A 417 28.07 -1.05 -28.41
C VAL A 417 28.79 -0.62 -27.15
N ALA A 418 28.07 -0.57 -26.03
CA ALA A 418 28.64 -0.24 -24.74
C ALA A 418 27.81 -0.86 -23.61
N THR A 419 28.44 -1.14 -22.48
CA THR A 419 27.76 -1.48 -21.23
C THR A 419 28.27 -0.66 -20.07
N LEU A 420 27.44 -0.53 -19.03
CA LEU A 420 27.79 0.13 -17.79
C LEU A 420 27.22 -0.65 -16.61
N SER A 421 28.05 -0.91 -15.61
CA SER A 421 27.65 -1.32 -14.26
C SER A 421 28.15 -0.29 -13.26
N GLN A 422 27.24 0.32 -12.49
CA GLN A 422 27.59 1.38 -11.55
C GLN A 422 26.93 1.15 -10.20
N LYS A 423 27.73 1.16 -9.13
CA LYS A 423 27.23 1.13 -7.75
C LYS A 423 26.92 2.55 -7.28
N ILE A 424 25.80 2.71 -6.60
CA ILE A 424 25.32 3.97 -6.02
C ILE A 424 24.85 3.74 -4.58
N LYS A 425 24.73 4.82 -3.82
CA LYS A 425 24.01 4.78 -2.53
C LYS A 425 22.53 4.55 -2.78
N PHE A 426 21.86 3.76 -1.92
CA PHE A 426 20.45 3.46 -2.10
C PHE A 426 19.58 4.73 -1.91
N PRO A 427 18.75 5.13 -2.89
CA PRO A 427 17.95 6.36 -2.83
C PRO A 427 16.62 6.18 -2.10
N LEU A 428 16.58 5.32 -1.08
CA LEU A 428 15.45 5.08 -0.18
C LEU A 428 14.21 4.40 -0.81
N SER A 429 14.14 4.22 -2.13
CA SER A 429 13.09 3.39 -2.77
C SER A 429 13.54 2.68 -4.06
N VAL A 430 12.79 1.64 -4.43
CA VAL A 430 13.00 0.89 -5.68
C VAL A 430 12.69 1.80 -6.88
N GLU A 431 11.59 2.55 -6.83
CA GLU A 431 11.21 3.47 -7.90
C GLU A 431 12.24 4.58 -8.11
N ALA A 432 12.84 5.10 -7.03
CA ALA A 432 13.93 6.06 -7.14
C ALA A 432 15.19 5.44 -7.76
N THR A 433 15.49 4.17 -7.44
CA THR A 433 16.60 3.42 -8.06
C THR A 433 16.39 3.27 -9.56
N GLU A 434 15.20 2.87 -10.00
CA GLU A 434 14.86 2.76 -11.42
C GLU A 434 14.90 4.11 -12.14
N ALA A 435 14.39 5.18 -11.50
CA ALA A 435 14.47 6.53 -12.04
C ALA A 435 15.94 6.99 -12.20
N MET A 436 16.82 6.66 -11.25
CA MET A 436 18.25 6.95 -11.35
C MET A 436 18.91 6.16 -12.48
N ALA A 437 18.54 4.89 -12.67
CA ALA A 437 19.00 4.08 -13.79
C ALA A 437 18.61 4.70 -15.13
N ALA A 438 17.34 5.12 -15.29
CA ALA A 438 16.87 5.83 -16.48
C ALA A 438 17.65 7.12 -16.75
N ARG A 439 17.82 7.97 -15.73
CA ARG A 439 18.58 9.23 -15.85
C ARG A 439 20.03 8.96 -16.25
N ARG A 440 20.68 7.95 -15.63
CA ARG A 440 22.06 7.57 -15.96
C ARG A 440 22.17 7.02 -17.37
N ALA A 441 21.17 6.27 -17.86
CA ALA A 441 21.11 5.73 -19.21
C ALA A 441 21.08 6.84 -20.26
N VAL A 442 20.23 7.86 -20.06
CA VAL A 442 20.17 9.04 -20.93
C VAL A 442 21.51 9.78 -20.93
N ARG A 443 22.12 9.97 -19.76
CA ARG A 443 23.45 10.59 -19.65
C ARG A 443 24.53 9.77 -20.36
N PHE A 444 24.51 8.44 -20.24
CA PHE A 444 25.48 7.57 -20.87
C PHE A 444 25.38 7.62 -22.40
N ALA A 445 24.16 7.68 -22.93
CA ALA A 445 23.95 7.87 -24.37
C ALA A 445 24.56 9.20 -24.87
N LEU A 446 24.42 10.29 -24.11
CA LEU A 446 25.03 11.58 -24.45
C LEU A 446 26.56 11.55 -24.36
N GLU A 447 27.13 10.87 -23.35
CA GLU A 447 28.58 10.67 -23.19
C GLU A 447 29.18 9.89 -24.37
N LEU A 448 28.42 8.95 -24.94
CA LEU A 448 28.79 8.18 -26.13
C LEU A 448 28.56 8.93 -27.46
N GLY A 449 28.04 10.16 -27.41
CA GLY A 449 27.75 10.95 -28.61
C GLY A 449 26.57 10.43 -29.44
N LEU A 450 25.67 9.63 -28.85
CA LEU A 450 24.48 9.16 -29.55
C LEU A 450 23.47 10.29 -29.72
N ILE A 451 22.81 10.33 -30.88
CA ILE A 451 21.83 11.38 -31.24
C ILE A 451 20.40 10.86 -31.39
N GLU A 452 20.23 9.57 -31.68
CA GLU A 452 18.93 8.90 -31.89
C GLU A 452 18.85 7.62 -31.06
N VAL A 453 17.99 7.59 -30.04
CA VAL A 453 18.01 6.53 -29.03
C VAL A 453 16.62 6.12 -28.55
N GLU A 454 16.33 4.82 -28.60
CA GLU A 454 15.20 4.20 -27.88
C GLU A 454 15.66 3.76 -26.49
N PHE A 455 15.05 4.29 -25.43
CA PHE A 455 15.31 3.85 -24.06
C PHE A 455 14.25 2.84 -23.60
N GLU A 456 14.68 1.75 -22.97
CA GLU A 456 13.80 0.67 -22.56
C GLU A 456 14.15 0.18 -21.14
N GLY A 457 13.15 0.07 -20.27
CA GLY A 457 13.32 -0.40 -18.90
C GLY A 457 12.15 -1.29 -18.47
N ASP A 458 12.26 -1.94 -17.31
CA ASP A 458 11.25 -2.90 -16.84
C ASP A 458 10.20 -2.31 -15.88
N SER A 459 10.38 -1.04 -15.49
CA SER A 459 9.45 -0.35 -14.61
C SER A 459 8.41 0.47 -15.38
N CYS A 460 7.20 -0.08 -15.47
CA CYS A 460 6.06 0.60 -16.09
C CYS A 460 5.79 1.99 -15.46
N ILE A 461 5.99 2.12 -14.14
CA ILE A 461 5.85 3.39 -13.41
C ILE A 461 6.82 4.45 -13.96
N ILE A 462 8.09 4.08 -14.15
CA ILE A 462 9.13 5.00 -14.63
C ILE A 462 8.91 5.34 -16.11
N THR A 463 8.55 4.37 -16.95
CA THR A 463 8.20 4.64 -18.35
C THR A 463 7.00 5.59 -18.46
N GLU A 464 5.93 5.38 -17.67
CA GLU A 464 4.78 6.31 -17.62
C GLU A 464 5.21 7.72 -17.13
N ALA A 465 6.14 7.79 -16.16
CA ALA A 465 6.65 9.05 -15.65
C ALA A 465 7.51 9.81 -16.67
N LEU A 466 8.31 9.10 -17.47
CA LEU A 466 9.14 9.67 -18.53
C LEU A 466 8.29 10.15 -19.72
N ASN A 467 7.17 9.50 -20.00
CA ASN A 467 6.29 9.86 -21.13
C ASN A 467 5.17 10.86 -20.77
N GLY A 468 4.90 11.11 -19.48
CA GLY A 468 3.78 11.96 -19.07
C GLY A 468 4.03 12.76 -17.79
N GLU A 469 2.98 13.42 -17.27
CA GLU A 469 3.09 14.28 -16.08
C GLU A 469 2.49 13.67 -14.81
N LYS A 470 1.95 12.46 -14.90
CA LYS A 470 1.25 11.75 -13.80
C LYS A 470 2.07 11.65 -12.52
N TYR A 471 3.39 11.50 -12.64
CA TYR A 471 4.33 11.34 -11.53
C TYR A 471 5.17 12.61 -11.26
N SER A 472 4.76 13.76 -11.79
CA SER A 472 5.46 15.05 -11.57
C SER A 472 5.63 15.41 -10.09
N ARG A 473 4.75 14.91 -9.21
CA ARG A 473 4.81 15.09 -7.75
C ARG A 473 5.30 13.86 -7.01
N ALA A 474 5.66 12.78 -7.69
CA ALA A 474 6.21 11.59 -7.02
C ALA A 474 7.54 11.96 -6.33
N VAL A 475 7.92 11.18 -5.32
CA VAL A 475 9.18 11.35 -4.58
C VAL A 475 10.38 11.39 -5.54
N PHE A 476 10.42 10.44 -6.48
CA PHE A 476 11.46 10.33 -7.50
C PHE A 476 11.27 11.31 -8.68
N GLY A 477 10.23 12.14 -8.70
CA GLY A 477 9.89 12.96 -9.86
C GLY A 477 10.94 14.01 -10.22
N VAL A 478 11.78 14.44 -9.27
CA VAL A 478 12.93 15.32 -9.54
C VAL A 478 13.96 14.65 -10.45
N ILE A 479 14.17 13.33 -10.28
CA ILE A 479 15.08 12.53 -11.10
C ILE A 479 14.51 12.37 -12.52
N ILE A 480 13.19 12.24 -12.63
CA ILE A 480 12.48 12.16 -13.92
C ILE A 480 12.56 13.49 -14.67
N GLU A 481 12.42 14.62 -13.97
CA GLU A 481 12.58 15.96 -14.56
C GLU A 481 13.99 16.14 -15.13
N ASP A 482 15.03 15.71 -14.41
CA ASP A 482 16.41 15.70 -14.92
C ASP A 482 16.57 14.78 -16.14
N ALA A 483 16.04 13.57 -16.09
CA ALA A 483 16.13 12.62 -17.21
C ALA A 483 15.49 13.17 -18.48
N LYS A 484 14.32 13.82 -18.36
CA LYS A 484 13.65 14.51 -19.46
C LYS A 484 14.47 15.67 -20.00
N ALA A 485 15.01 16.52 -19.12
CA ALA A 485 15.84 17.65 -19.53
C ALA A 485 17.12 17.19 -20.25
N LEU A 486 17.74 16.09 -19.81
CA LEU A 486 18.87 15.49 -20.52
C LEU A 486 18.46 14.91 -21.88
N ALA A 487 17.33 14.21 -21.95
CA ALA A 487 16.86 13.57 -23.18
C ALA A 487 16.54 14.59 -24.28
N GLN A 488 16.10 15.81 -23.92
CA GLN A 488 15.89 16.92 -24.86
C GLN A 488 17.15 17.35 -25.62
N ARG A 489 18.34 16.90 -25.21
CA ARG A 489 19.60 17.14 -25.94
C ARG A 489 19.83 16.15 -27.08
N LEU A 490 19.04 15.08 -27.17
CA LEU A 490 19.04 14.13 -28.29
C LEU A 490 18.17 14.66 -29.43
N HIS A 491 18.48 14.30 -30.67
CA HIS A 491 17.65 14.68 -31.83
C HIS A 491 16.33 13.90 -31.83
N THR A 492 16.41 12.58 -31.62
CA THR A 492 15.26 11.68 -31.62
C THR A 492 15.37 10.75 -30.41
N TYR A 493 14.31 10.64 -29.60
CA TYR A 493 14.28 9.69 -28.50
C TYR A 493 12.87 9.21 -28.18
N SER A 494 12.79 8.05 -27.54
CA SER A 494 11.54 7.50 -26.99
C SER A 494 11.81 6.64 -25.76
N PHE A 495 10.80 6.51 -24.90
CA PHE A 495 10.86 5.65 -23.71
C PHE A 495 9.82 4.54 -23.80
N HIS A 496 10.26 3.30 -23.65
CA HIS A 496 9.45 2.10 -23.74
C HIS A 496 9.54 1.25 -22.47
N HIS A 497 8.53 0.41 -22.27
CA HIS A 497 8.48 -0.57 -21.19
C HIS A 497 8.59 -1.97 -21.80
N VAL A 498 9.48 -2.78 -21.23
CA VAL A 498 9.60 -4.21 -21.54
C VAL A 498 9.40 -5.00 -20.26
N LYS A 499 8.90 -6.24 -20.34
CA LYS A 499 8.89 -7.09 -19.14
C LYS A 499 10.32 -7.51 -18.81
N ARG A 500 10.59 -7.78 -17.53
CA ARG A 500 11.90 -8.20 -17.00
C ARG A 500 12.65 -9.27 -17.82
N LEU A 501 11.95 -10.22 -18.43
CA LEU A 501 12.58 -11.23 -19.31
C LEU A 501 13.26 -10.61 -20.54
N GLY A 502 12.66 -9.56 -21.13
CA GLY A 502 13.26 -8.80 -22.23
C GLY A 502 14.22 -7.70 -21.78
N ASN A 503 14.52 -7.60 -20.47
CA ASN A 503 15.51 -6.67 -19.89
C ASN A 503 16.65 -7.41 -19.16
N SER A 504 16.84 -8.70 -19.46
CA SER A 504 17.68 -9.61 -18.66
C SER A 504 19.14 -9.15 -18.53
N VAL A 505 19.70 -8.57 -19.60
CA VAL A 505 21.09 -8.08 -19.64
C VAL A 505 21.29 -6.86 -18.75
N ALA A 506 20.41 -5.86 -18.85
CA ALA A 506 20.47 -4.68 -17.98
C ALA A 506 20.30 -5.08 -16.51
N HIS A 507 19.39 -6.02 -16.24
CA HIS A 507 19.19 -6.57 -14.90
C HIS A 507 20.44 -7.26 -14.34
N ALA A 508 21.11 -8.07 -15.15
CA ALA A 508 22.35 -8.74 -14.74
C ALA A 508 23.49 -7.74 -14.48
N LEU A 509 23.60 -6.69 -15.30
CA LEU A 509 24.56 -5.60 -15.10
C LEU A 509 24.27 -4.81 -13.81
N ALA A 510 23.00 -4.52 -13.52
CA ALA A 510 22.61 -3.82 -12.31
C ALA A 510 23.01 -4.62 -11.06
N ARG A 511 22.79 -5.93 -11.06
CA ARG A 511 23.23 -6.80 -9.95
C ARG A 511 24.75 -6.95 -9.87
N ARG A 512 25.45 -6.94 -11.00
CA ARG A 512 26.92 -7.00 -11.04
C ARG A 512 27.56 -5.79 -10.37
N ALA A 513 26.89 -4.63 -10.36
CA ALA A 513 27.39 -3.41 -9.75
C ALA A 513 27.79 -3.57 -8.27
N GLN A 514 27.27 -4.55 -7.53
CA GLN A 514 27.69 -4.84 -6.15
C GLN A 514 29.20 -5.11 -6.03
N PHE A 515 29.85 -5.58 -7.10
CA PHE A 515 31.27 -5.87 -7.15
C PHE A 515 32.11 -4.72 -7.76
N CYS A 516 31.49 -3.58 -8.07
CA CYS A 516 32.14 -2.43 -8.68
C CYS A 516 32.41 -1.35 -7.64
N ASN A 517 33.67 -0.97 -7.46
CA ASN A 517 34.06 0.17 -6.61
C ASN A 517 34.00 1.51 -7.36
N VAL A 518 34.15 1.47 -8.68
CA VAL A 518 34.01 2.59 -9.61
C VAL A 518 33.06 2.20 -10.75
N PRO A 519 32.44 3.16 -11.47
CA PRO A 519 31.69 2.84 -12.68
C PRO A 519 32.53 1.97 -13.61
N ASN A 520 31.96 0.86 -14.06
CA ASN A 520 32.62 -0.10 -14.96
C ASN A 520 31.90 -0.07 -16.31
N ASP A 521 32.41 0.77 -17.20
CA ASP A 521 32.01 0.82 -18.59
C ASP A 521 32.88 -0.10 -19.46
N ARG A 522 32.27 -0.69 -20.49
CA ARG A 522 32.96 -1.51 -21.48
C ARG A 522 32.46 -1.16 -22.86
N MET A 523 33.38 -0.89 -23.78
CA MET A 523 33.08 -0.70 -25.19
C MET A 523 33.03 -2.05 -25.90
N GLU A 524 32.09 -2.18 -26.84
CA GLU A 524 31.93 -3.29 -27.80
C GLU A 524 31.83 -4.70 -27.19
N SER A 525 31.65 -4.79 -25.87
CA SER A 525 31.66 -6.05 -25.15
C SER A 525 30.78 -6.02 -23.92
N VAL A 526 30.33 -7.21 -23.52
CA VAL A 526 29.68 -7.46 -22.23
C VAL A 526 30.59 -8.30 -21.34
N PRO A 527 30.42 -8.26 -20.00
CA PRO A 527 31.06 -9.22 -19.11
C PRO A 527 30.87 -10.68 -19.56
N PRO A 528 31.92 -11.52 -19.60
CA PRO A 528 31.82 -12.90 -20.09
C PRO A 528 30.72 -13.72 -19.42
N ASN A 529 30.49 -13.47 -18.12
CA ASN A 529 29.48 -14.16 -17.32
C ASN A 529 28.03 -13.78 -17.68
N ILE A 530 27.79 -12.75 -18.50
CA ILE A 530 26.46 -12.35 -18.96
C ILE A 530 26.29 -12.45 -20.48
N GLN A 531 27.31 -12.89 -21.21
CA GLN A 531 27.29 -12.98 -22.68
C GLN A 531 26.19 -13.93 -23.19
N HIS A 532 25.90 -14.99 -22.44
CA HIS A 532 24.79 -15.91 -22.74
C HIS A 532 23.42 -15.21 -22.82
N LEU A 533 23.20 -14.14 -22.04
CA LEU A 533 21.95 -13.38 -22.07
C LEU A 533 21.78 -12.56 -23.35
N LEU A 534 22.89 -12.09 -23.96
CA LEU A 534 22.82 -11.43 -25.27
C LEU A 534 22.34 -12.40 -26.35
N PHE A 535 22.81 -13.65 -26.33
CA PHE A 535 22.39 -14.67 -27.30
C PHE A 535 20.92 -15.03 -27.15
N LEU A 536 20.42 -15.11 -25.90
CA LEU A 536 19.00 -15.34 -25.62
C LEU A 536 18.08 -14.21 -26.10
N ASP A 537 18.56 -12.96 -26.09
CA ASP A 537 17.81 -11.81 -26.65
C ASP A 537 17.81 -11.78 -28.19
N ALA A 538 18.75 -12.47 -28.83
CA ALA A 538 18.88 -12.54 -30.29
C ALA A 538 18.16 -13.76 -30.92
N SER A 539 17.67 -14.69 -30.08
CA SER A 539 16.94 -15.90 -30.46
C SER A 539 15.43 -15.67 -30.40
#